data_AF-A0A1I1BUP2-F1
#
_entry.id   AF-A0A1I1BUP2-F1
#
_cell.length_a   1.000
_cell.length_b   1.000
_cell.length_c   1.000
_cell.angle_alpha   90.00
_cell.angle_beta   90.00
_cell.angle_gamma   90.00
#
_symmetry.space_group_name_H-M   'P 1'
#
loop_
_entity.id
_entity.type
_entity.pdbx_description
1 polymer ?
#
loop_
_entity_poly.entity_id
_entity_poly.type
_entity_poly.pdbx_seq_one_letter_code
_entity_poly.pdbx_strand_id
1 'polypeptide(L)'
;MIPDAKTDREYQAYERDRLTKAANDNTQSAAPAYTHAAAINIFAADCHARSRKAGWYTDLATGKALDRNVPEMLMLIVSEVSEAMEGFRKKMDDDKLPHRKMMEVELADAMIRIGDLATFMGYDLGGAIIEKMAYNDNREDHKIENRLKAGGKAF
;
A
#
# COMPACT_ATOMS: atom_id res chain seq x y z
N MET A 1 14.68 -32.90 -17.31
CA MET A 1 13.22 -32.95 -17.10
C MET A 1 12.79 -31.52 -16.85
N ILE A 2 12.15 -30.88 -17.83
CA ILE A 2 11.71 -29.48 -17.74
C ILE A 2 10.45 -29.50 -16.87
N PRO A 3 10.36 -28.72 -15.77
CA PRO A 3 9.14 -28.69 -14.97
C PRO A 3 7.99 -28.19 -15.83
N ASP A 4 6.88 -28.93 -15.79
CA ASP A 4 5.64 -28.67 -16.50
C ASP A 4 5.17 -27.23 -16.25
N ALA A 5 4.71 -26.56 -17.31
CA ALA A 5 4.25 -25.18 -17.26
C ALA A 5 2.96 -25.14 -16.44
N LYS A 6 3.07 -24.80 -15.15
CA LYS A 6 1.91 -24.49 -14.30
C LYS A 6 0.99 -23.56 -15.08
N THR A 7 -0.31 -23.84 -15.08
CA THR A 7 -1.28 -22.89 -15.61
C THR A 7 -1.13 -21.56 -14.87
N ASP A 8 -1.41 -20.41 -15.50
CA ASP A 8 -1.29 -19.10 -14.84
C ASP A 8 -2.02 -19.07 -13.48
N ARG A 9 -3.13 -19.80 -13.37
CA ARG A 9 -3.91 -19.91 -12.13
C ARG A 9 -3.16 -20.65 -11.02
N GLU A 10 -2.43 -21.71 -11.36
CA GLU A 10 -1.60 -22.48 -10.42
C GLU A 10 -0.32 -21.73 -10.04
N TYR A 11 0.24 -20.95 -10.98
CA TYR A 11 1.37 -20.07 -10.69
C TYR A 11 1.00 -18.95 -9.73
N GLN A 12 -0.13 -18.26 -9.98
CA GLN A 12 -0.63 -17.20 -9.09
C GLN A 12 -1.03 -17.75 -7.71
N ALA A 13 -1.61 -18.95 -7.65
CA ALA A 13 -1.91 -19.61 -6.38
C ALA A 13 -0.62 -19.99 -5.62
N TYR A 14 0.40 -20.47 -6.33
CA TYR A 14 1.70 -20.80 -5.77
C TYR A 14 2.46 -19.57 -5.26
N GLU A 15 2.51 -18.47 -6.03
CA GLU A 15 3.16 -17.23 -5.60
C GLU A 15 2.42 -16.60 -4.42
N ARG A 16 1.08 -16.64 -4.41
CA ARG A 16 0.30 -16.26 -3.23
C ARG A 16 0.69 -17.12 -2.02
N ASP A 17 0.65 -18.45 -2.13
CA ASP A 17 0.99 -19.36 -1.03
C ASP A 17 2.43 -19.14 -0.52
N ARG A 18 3.39 -18.93 -1.42
CA ARG A 18 4.79 -18.61 -1.11
C ARG A 18 4.93 -17.30 -0.33
N LEU A 19 4.32 -16.21 -0.81
CA LEU A 19 4.36 -14.90 -0.15
C LEU A 19 3.64 -14.92 1.20
N THR A 20 2.54 -15.68 1.31
CA THR A 20 1.75 -15.76 2.55
C THR A 20 2.45 -16.61 3.62
N LYS A 21 3.14 -17.69 3.23
CA LYS A 21 3.94 -18.51 4.16
C LYS A 21 5.11 -17.75 4.75
N ALA A 22 5.83 -16.96 3.94
CA ALA A 22 6.92 -16.12 4.42
C ALA A 22 6.46 -15.05 5.43
N ALA A 23 5.21 -14.59 5.34
CA ALA A 23 4.63 -13.60 6.25
C ALA A 23 4.03 -14.19 7.54
N ASN A 24 3.71 -15.49 7.56
CA ASN A 24 2.97 -16.16 8.65
C ASN A 24 3.86 -17.00 9.58
N ASP A 25 5.18 -17.06 9.36
CA ASP A 25 6.10 -17.69 10.30
C ASP A 25 6.24 -16.81 11.56
N ASN A 26 5.29 -16.98 12.47
CA ASN A 26 5.22 -16.39 13.81
C ASN A 26 6.33 -16.88 14.77
N THR A 27 7.43 -17.44 14.24
CA THR A 27 8.63 -17.57 15.07
C THR A 27 9.09 -16.15 15.34
N GLN A 28 9.06 -15.76 16.61
CA GLN A 28 9.74 -14.57 17.11
C GLN A 28 11.24 -14.70 16.82
N SER A 29 11.63 -14.55 15.56
CA SER A 29 12.98 -14.12 15.26
C SER A 29 13.02 -12.67 15.69
N ALA A 30 14.05 -12.34 16.47
CA ALA A 30 14.40 -10.98 16.83
C ALA A 30 14.77 -10.23 15.54
N ALA A 31 13.76 -9.93 14.72
CA ALA A 31 13.92 -9.22 13.47
C ALA A 31 14.56 -7.87 13.81
N PRO A 32 15.61 -7.46 13.07
CA PRO A 32 16.34 -6.25 13.37
C PRO A 32 15.33 -5.11 13.47
N ALA A 33 15.42 -4.35 14.57
CA ALA A 33 14.56 -3.21 14.87
C ALA A 33 14.24 -2.45 13.58
N TYR A 34 12.95 -2.43 13.23
CA TYR A 34 12.45 -1.94 11.97
C TYR A 34 13.13 -0.63 11.55
N THR A 35 13.71 -0.59 10.35
CA THR A 35 13.98 0.72 9.73
C THR A 35 13.59 0.74 8.26
N HIS A 36 12.47 0.09 7.90
CA HIS A 36 11.81 0.40 6.62
C HIS A 36 11.24 1.82 6.59
N ALA A 37 11.29 2.57 7.70
CA ALA A 37 10.96 3.99 7.76
C ALA A 37 11.69 4.80 6.69
N ALA A 38 13.02 4.63 6.57
CA ALA A 38 13.81 5.35 5.57
C ALA A 38 13.36 5.01 4.14
N ALA A 39 13.13 3.73 3.84
CA ALA A 39 12.64 3.29 2.54
C ALA A 39 11.26 3.86 2.21
N ILE A 40 10.34 3.90 3.18
CA ILE A 40 9.00 4.48 3.01
C ILE A 40 9.09 5.98 2.75
N ASN A 41 9.93 6.71 3.48
CA ASN A 41 10.09 8.15 3.28
C ASN A 41 10.75 8.47 1.93
N ILE A 42 11.71 7.64 1.49
CA ILE A 42 12.29 7.75 0.14
C ILE A 42 11.24 7.48 -0.93
N PHE A 43 10.41 6.46 -0.76
CA PHE A 43 9.29 6.17 -1.67
C PHE A 43 8.32 7.35 -1.74
N ALA A 44 7.88 7.89 -0.60
CA ALA A 44 6.99 9.03 -0.53
C ALA A 44 7.58 10.26 -1.24
N ALA A 45 8.86 10.53 -1.00
CA ALA A 45 9.59 11.62 -1.66
C ALA A 45 9.68 11.43 -3.19
N ASP A 46 9.90 10.21 -3.69
CA ASP A 46 9.90 9.92 -5.13
C ASP A 46 8.51 10.15 -5.75
N CYS A 47 7.44 9.69 -5.10
CA CYS A 47 6.07 9.95 -5.54
C CYS A 47 5.80 11.45 -5.68
N HIS A 48 6.14 12.23 -4.65
CA HIS A 48 5.98 13.68 -4.69
C HIS A 48 6.82 14.35 -5.77
N ALA A 49 8.11 13.98 -5.88
CA ALA A 49 9.00 14.52 -6.90
C ALA A 49 8.46 14.30 -8.32
N ARG A 50 7.87 13.13 -8.60
CA ARG A 50 7.23 12.82 -9.88
C ARG A 50 5.98 13.68 -10.11
N SER A 51 5.11 13.83 -9.11
CA SER A 51 3.93 14.71 -9.21
C SER A 51 4.33 16.17 -9.44
N ARG A 52 5.35 16.67 -8.73
CA ARG A 52 5.93 18.01 -8.95
C ARG A 52 6.44 18.18 -10.38
N LYS A 53 7.22 17.21 -10.86
CA LYS A 53 7.78 17.21 -12.22
C LYS A 53 6.70 17.20 -13.30
N ALA A 54 5.60 16.49 -13.06
CA ALA A 54 4.43 16.48 -13.95
C ALA A 54 3.58 17.77 -13.87
N GLY A 55 3.93 18.72 -13.01
CA GLY A 55 3.27 20.04 -12.92
C GLY A 55 2.07 20.09 -11.98
N TRP A 56 1.76 19.02 -11.24
CA TRP A 56 0.56 18.97 -10.38
C TRP A 56 0.55 19.98 -9.23
N TYR A 57 1.71 20.53 -8.87
CA TYR A 57 1.90 21.52 -7.81
C TYR A 57 2.49 22.84 -8.33
N THR A 58 2.45 23.05 -9.64
CA THR A 58 2.97 24.27 -10.26
C THR A 58 1.89 24.84 -11.13
N ASP A 59 1.56 26.11 -10.94
CA ASP A 59 0.74 26.86 -11.87
C ASP A 59 1.55 26.97 -13.18
N LEU A 60 1.12 26.26 -14.22
CA LEU A 60 1.84 26.20 -15.49
C LEU A 60 1.83 27.54 -16.24
N ALA A 61 0.89 28.43 -15.94
CA ALA A 61 0.84 29.76 -16.55
C ALA A 61 1.83 30.72 -15.87
N THR A 62 2.02 30.60 -14.55
CA THR A 62 2.83 31.56 -13.77
C THR A 62 4.16 30.99 -13.25
N GLY A 63 4.36 29.69 -13.30
CA GLY A 63 5.50 28.98 -12.72
C GLY A 63 5.51 28.93 -11.19
N LYS A 64 4.49 29.46 -10.52
CA LYS A 64 4.42 29.51 -9.06
C LYS A 64 3.94 28.19 -8.48
N ALA A 65 4.33 27.91 -7.23
CA ALA A 65 3.81 26.76 -6.51
C ALA A 65 2.29 26.90 -6.28
N LEU A 66 1.56 25.80 -6.50
CA LEU A 66 0.15 25.69 -6.12
C LEU A 66 0.06 25.17 -4.68
N ASP A 67 -0.84 25.79 -3.92
CA ASP A 67 -1.39 25.14 -2.74
C ASP A 67 -2.45 24.14 -3.20
N ARG A 68 -2.37 22.90 -2.72
CA ARG A 68 -3.27 21.82 -3.13
C ARG A 68 -4.44 21.71 -2.16
N ASN A 69 -5.61 21.40 -2.70
CA ASN A 69 -6.77 21.06 -1.90
C ASN A 69 -6.59 19.68 -1.26
N VAL A 70 -6.16 19.64 0.01
CA VAL A 70 -5.90 18.38 0.74
C VAL A 70 -7.14 17.45 0.78
N PRO A 71 -8.37 17.92 1.09
CA PRO A 71 -9.57 17.11 0.95
C PRO A 71 -9.75 16.43 -0.42
N GLU A 72 -9.46 17.13 -1.51
CA GLU A 72 -9.51 16.54 -2.85
C GLU A 72 -8.46 15.45 -3.02
N MET A 73 -7.23 15.67 -2.55
CA MET A 73 -6.17 14.67 -2.58
C MET A 73 -6.51 13.41 -1.77
N LEU A 74 -7.17 13.57 -0.62
CA LEU A 74 -7.70 12.45 0.16
C LEU A 74 -8.77 11.67 -0.62
N MET A 75 -9.65 12.37 -1.34
CA MET A 75 -10.66 11.70 -2.17
C MET A 75 -10.07 10.98 -3.38
N LEU A 76 -8.95 11.44 -3.93
CA LEU A 76 -8.20 10.68 -4.95
C LEU A 76 -7.64 9.38 -4.38
N ILE A 77 -7.18 9.34 -3.12
CA ILE A 77 -6.77 8.08 -2.49
C ILE A 77 -7.97 7.13 -2.36
N VAL A 78 -9.14 7.66 -1.98
CA VAL A 78 -10.37 6.86 -1.84
C VAL A 78 -10.82 6.28 -3.19
N SER A 79 -10.66 7.01 -4.29
CA SER A 79 -10.99 6.48 -5.62
C SER A 79 -10.13 5.27 -5.98
N GLU A 80 -8.81 5.33 -5.79
CA GLU A 80 -7.94 4.18 -6.17
C GLU A 80 -8.29 2.92 -5.34
N VAL A 81 -8.61 3.10 -4.04
CA VAL A 81 -9.08 1.98 -3.20
C VAL A 81 -10.42 1.41 -3.67
N SER A 82 -11.32 2.26 -4.19
CA SER A 82 -12.60 1.83 -4.76
C SER A 82 -12.43 1.09 -6.09
N GLU A 83 -11.49 1.52 -6.93
CA GLU A 83 -11.13 0.85 -8.18
C GLU A 83 -10.49 -0.52 -7.91
N ALA A 84 -9.63 -0.63 -6.89
CA ALA A 84 -9.09 -1.92 -6.46
C ALA A 84 -10.18 -2.91 -6.04
N MET A 85 -11.19 -2.44 -5.29
CA MET A 85 -12.35 -3.25 -4.90
C MET A 85 -13.15 -3.71 -6.13
N GLU A 86 -13.38 -2.81 -7.08
CA GLU A 86 -14.12 -3.10 -8.31
C GLU A 86 -13.38 -4.11 -9.19
N GLY A 87 -12.06 -3.94 -9.34
CA GLY A 87 -11.18 -4.86 -10.06
C GLY A 87 -11.20 -6.27 -9.46
N PHE A 88 -11.19 -6.37 -8.12
CA PHE A 88 -11.36 -7.64 -7.43
C PHE A 88 -12.75 -8.26 -7.68
N ARG A 89 -13.81 -7.46 -7.53
CA ARG A 89 -15.20 -7.92 -7.72
C ARG A 89 -15.45 -8.48 -9.12
N LYS A 90 -14.85 -7.86 -10.14
CA LYS A 90 -14.99 -8.25 -11.54
C LYS A 90 -13.90 -9.21 -12.04
N LYS A 91 -12.89 -9.51 -11.22
CA LYS A 91 -11.72 -10.34 -11.58
C LYS A 91 -10.95 -9.81 -12.80
N MET A 92 -10.79 -8.50 -12.86
CA MET A 92 -10.18 -7.81 -14.00
C MET A 92 -8.66 -7.76 -13.93
N ASP A 93 -8.04 -7.79 -15.11
CA ASP A 93 -6.67 -7.30 -15.32
C ASP A 93 -6.71 -5.78 -15.51
N ASP A 94 -5.60 -5.11 -15.21
CA ASP A 94 -5.53 -3.64 -15.29
C ASP A 94 -5.51 -3.14 -16.74
N ASP A 95 -6.16 -2.01 -17.01
CA ASP A 95 -6.23 -1.45 -18.37
C ASP A 95 -4.86 -0.89 -18.84
N LYS A 96 -4.05 -0.38 -17.92
CA LYS A 96 -2.76 0.28 -18.19
C LYS A 96 -1.60 -0.72 -18.15
N LEU A 97 -1.71 -1.74 -17.30
CA LEU A 97 -0.78 -2.85 -17.14
C LEU A 97 -1.50 -4.21 -17.29
N PRO A 98 -1.90 -4.62 -18.51
CA PRO A 98 -2.77 -5.79 -18.75
C PRO A 98 -2.22 -7.16 -18.29
N HIS A 99 -0.95 -7.21 -17.89
CA HIS A 99 -0.30 -8.40 -17.34
C HIS A 99 -0.41 -8.50 -15.81
N ARG A 100 -1.02 -7.50 -15.15
CA ARG A 100 -1.25 -7.47 -13.69
C ARG A 100 -2.74 -7.38 -13.40
N LYS A 101 -3.13 -7.84 -12.21
CA LYS A 101 -4.52 -7.70 -11.75
C LYS A 101 -4.82 -6.24 -11.44
N MET A 102 -6.00 -5.77 -11.80
CA MET A 102 -6.44 -4.40 -11.51
C MET A 102 -6.34 -4.07 -10.02
N MET A 103 -6.75 -5.01 -9.15
CA MET A 103 -6.59 -4.85 -7.70
C MET A 103 -5.14 -4.58 -7.26
N GLU A 104 -4.16 -5.23 -7.88
CA GLU A 104 -2.75 -5.04 -7.54
C GLU A 104 -2.25 -3.65 -7.96
N VAL A 105 -2.62 -3.23 -9.17
CA VAL A 105 -2.20 -1.93 -9.73
C VAL A 105 -2.86 -0.78 -8.97
N GLU A 106 -4.15 -0.87 -8.68
CA GLU A 106 -4.87 0.21 -7.99
C GLU A 106 -4.50 0.33 -6.51
N LEU A 107 -4.05 -0.76 -5.86
CA LEU A 107 -3.40 -0.66 -4.55
C LEU A 107 -2.05 0.06 -4.63
N ALA A 108 -1.28 -0.12 -5.70
CA ALA A 108 -0.05 0.62 -5.92
C ALA A 108 -0.34 2.11 -6.19
N ASP A 109 -1.37 2.43 -6.98
CA ASP A 109 -1.81 3.81 -7.21
C ASP A 109 -2.23 4.47 -5.88
N ALA A 110 -3.00 3.77 -5.03
CA ALA A 110 -3.32 4.27 -3.68
C ALA A 110 -2.06 4.59 -2.85
N MET A 111 -1.04 3.72 -2.87
CA MET A 111 0.23 3.97 -2.17
C MET A 111 0.96 5.20 -2.73
N ILE A 112 0.97 5.38 -4.06
CA ILE A 112 1.59 6.53 -4.72
C ILE A 112 0.90 7.83 -4.27
N ARG A 113 -0.44 7.85 -4.23
CA ARG A 113 -1.22 9.01 -3.77
C ARG A 113 -0.95 9.32 -2.29
N ILE A 114 -0.87 8.29 -1.44
CA ILE A 114 -0.54 8.45 -0.02
C ILE A 114 0.87 9.03 0.16
N GLY A 115 1.85 8.50 -0.57
CA GLY A 115 3.24 8.98 -0.50
C GLY A 115 3.40 10.43 -0.97
N ASP A 116 2.73 10.79 -2.07
CA ASP A 116 2.71 12.16 -2.58
C ASP A 116 2.09 13.13 -1.56
N LEU A 117 0.91 12.81 -1.01
CA LEU A 117 0.24 13.62 0.00
C LEU A 117 1.08 13.74 1.29
N ALA A 118 1.64 12.63 1.79
CA ALA A 118 2.45 12.65 3.01
C ALA A 118 3.66 13.58 2.89
N THR A 119 4.37 13.51 1.75
CA THR A 119 5.51 14.39 1.50
C THR A 119 5.08 15.84 1.32
N PHE A 120 3.99 16.10 0.60
CA PHE A 120 3.45 17.45 0.45
C PHE A 120 3.12 18.09 1.81
N MET A 121 2.58 17.30 2.75
CA MET A 121 2.28 17.74 4.11
C MET A 121 3.49 17.80 5.05
N GLY A 122 4.67 17.34 4.61
CA GLY A 122 5.88 17.30 5.43
C GLY A 122 5.84 16.24 6.53
N TYR A 123 5.09 15.16 6.34
CA TYR A 123 4.95 14.10 7.34
C TYR A 123 6.06 13.05 7.26
N ASP A 124 6.50 12.56 8.42
CA ASP A 124 7.32 11.36 8.56
C ASP A 124 6.42 10.11 8.52
N LEU A 125 5.99 9.73 7.32
CA LEU A 125 5.10 8.57 7.12
C LEU A 125 5.76 7.26 7.57
N GLY A 126 7.06 7.11 7.26
CA GLY A 126 7.84 5.95 7.64
C GLY A 126 7.93 5.77 9.15
N GLY A 127 8.30 6.82 9.89
CA GLY A 127 8.34 6.83 11.36
C GLY A 127 6.97 6.55 11.97
N ALA A 128 5.93 7.23 11.47
CA ALA A 128 4.55 7.01 11.93
C ALA A 128 4.08 5.56 11.74
N ILE A 129 4.45 4.90 10.64
CA ILE A 129 4.14 3.48 10.41
C ILE A 129 4.87 2.60 11.43
N ILE A 130 6.16 2.83 11.69
CA ILE A 130 6.91 2.04 12.67
C ILE A 130 6.26 2.14 14.06
N GLU A 131 6.00 3.36 14.52
CA GLU A 131 5.38 3.59 15.82
C GLU A 131 3.99 2.96 15.89
N LYS A 132 3.19 3.08 14.81
CA LYS A 132 1.85 2.51 14.76
C LYS A 132 1.86 0.98 14.74
N MET A 133 2.82 0.36 14.06
CA MET A 133 3.01 -1.10 14.07
C MET A 133 3.39 -1.59 15.47
N ALA A 134 4.40 -0.98 16.10
CA ALA A 134 4.81 -1.32 17.46
C ALA A 134 3.68 -1.15 18.49
N TYR A 135 2.84 -0.11 18.33
CA TYR A 135 1.62 0.04 19.13
C TYR A 135 0.60 -1.09 18.84
N ASN A 136 0.36 -1.42 17.57
CA ASN A 136 -0.61 -2.43 17.16
C ASN A 136 -0.23 -3.85 17.64
N ASP A 137 1.06 -4.17 17.74
CA ASP A 137 1.57 -5.45 18.27
C ASP A 137 1.19 -5.67 19.73
N ASN A 138 1.08 -4.57 20.50
CA ASN A 138 0.75 -4.60 21.91
C ASN A 138 -0.74 -4.25 22.19
N ARG A 139 -1.53 -4.00 21.15
CA ARG A 139 -2.91 -3.55 21.26
C ARG A 139 -3.83 -4.68 21.74
N GLU A 140 -4.54 -4.45 22.84
CA GLU A 140 -5.26 -5.52 23.54
C GLU A 140 -6.34 -6.20 22.67
N ASP A 141 -7.18 -5.46 21.96
CA ASP A 141 -8.25 -5.98 21.09
C ASP A 141 -7.74 -6.67 19.82
N HIS A 142 -6.44 -6.60 19.53
CA HIS A 142 -5.80 -7.33 18.44
C HIS A 142 -5.18 -8.66 18.88
N LYS A 143 -5.13 -8.95 20.19
CA LYS A 143 -4.72 -10.26 20.70
C LYS A 143 -5.67 -11.34 20.18
N ILE A 144 -5.12 -12.47 19.75
CA ILE A 144 -5.88 -13.63 19.25
C ILE A 144 -6.96 -14.04 20.25
N GLU A 145 -6.61 -14.05 21.53
CA GLU A 145 -7.52 -14.34 22.65
C GLU A 145 -8.75 -13.42 22.67
N ASN A 146 -8.61 -12.14 22.32
CA ASN A 146 -9.71 -11.18 22.28
C ASN A 146 -10.51 -11.26 20.96
N ARG A 147 -9.89 -11.67 19.86
CA ARG A 147 -10.59 -11.96 18.59
C ARG A 147 -11.45 -13.22 18.66
N LEU A 148 -11.01 -14.23 19.41
CA LEU A 148 -11.72 -15.51 19.58
C LEU A 148 -12.89 -15.45 20.58
N LYS A 149 -13.01 -14.37 21.38
CA LYS A 149 -14.16 -14.16 22.27
C LYS A 149 -15.43 -13.91 21.47
N ALA A 150 -16.58 -14.28 22.04
CA ALA A 150 -17.88 -13.95 21.46
C ALA A 150 -18.03 -12.42 21.33
N GLY A 151 -18.30 -11.92 20.12
CA GLY A 151 -18.34 -10.50 19.81
C GLY A 151 -16.97 -9.85 19.53
N GLY A 152 -15.90 -10.64 19.47
CA GLY A 152 -14.58 -10.19 19.02
C GLY A 152 -14.64 -9.63 17.59
N LYS A 153 -13.76 -8.66 17.30
CA LYS A 153 -13.72 -7.99 16.00
C LYS A 153 -13.38 -9.00 14.89
N ALA A 154 -14.33 -9.21 13.97
CA ALA A 154 -14.23 -10.19 12.88
C ALA A 154 -13.85 -9.57 11.51
N PHE A 155 -13.94 -8.25 11.39
CA PHE A 155 -13.59 -7.44 10.22
C PHE A 155 -13.00 -6.10 10.67
#